data_AF-A0A1J5KCK4-F1
#
_entry.id   AF-A0A1J5KCK4-F1
#
_cell.length_a   1.000
_cell.length_b   1.000
_cell.length_c   1.000
_cell.angle_alpha   90.00
_cell.angle_beta   90.00
_cell.angle_gamma   90.00
#
_symmetry.space_group_name_H-M   'P 1'
#
loop_
_entity.id
_entity.type
_entity.pdbx_description
1 polymer ?
#
loop_
_entity_poly.entity_id
_entity_poly.type
_entity_poly.pdbx_seq_one_letter_code
_entity_poly.pdbx_strand_id
1 'polypeptide(L)'
;MGKTLVMALVMVNCAFGQIINSDYESRLNTAITEAVTSECNQMIDLTLLSSKVEEDNIDQGITDYKYTSVLSGKQIYDQNIYDEYRIVVESEYYDGYDHATGEYGAYYVKNVKCDILF
;
A
#
# COMPACT_ATOMS: atom_id res chain seq x y z
N MET A 1 26.36 -33.84 29.26
CA MET A 1 26.51 -32.41 28.85
C MET A 1 25.73 -32.21 27.56
N GLY A 2 24.43 -31.94 27.66
CA GLY A 2 23.59 -31.68 26.48
C GLY A 2 23.57 -30.19 26.20
N LYS A 3 24.12 -29.77 25.05
CA LYS A 3 24.02 -28.39 24.57
C LYS A 3 22.67 -28.22 23.88
N THR A 4 21.73 -27.57 24.56
CA THR A 4 20.46 -27.16 23.95
C THR A 4 20.73 -25.99 23.03
N LEU A 5 20.58 -26.19 21.72
CA LEU A 5 20.62 -25.13 20.72
C LEU A 5 19.26 -24.44 20.72
N VAL A 6 19.18 -23.23 21.28
CA VAL A 6 18.00 -22.38 21.18
C VAL A 6 18.07 -21.66 19.84
N MET A 7 17.27 -22.11 18.87
CA MET A 7 17.13 -21.46 17.57
C MET A 7 16.13 -20.32 17.75
N ALA A 8 16.64 -19.10 17.92
CA ALA A 8 15.81 -17.90 18.01
C ALA A 8 15.23 -17.59 16.61
N LEU A 9 13.92 -17.74 16.47
CA LEU A 9 13.16 -17.34 15.29
C LEU A 9 13.11 -15.81 15.26
N VAL A 10 13.95 -15.19 14.43
CA VAL A 10 13.88 -13.75 14.17
C VAL A 10 12.63 -13.50 13.33
N MET A 11 11.54 -13.12 13.98
CA MET A 11 10.38 -12.53 13.30
C MET A 11 10.81 -11.18 12.76
N VAL A 12 11.19 -11.14 11.48
CA VAL A 12 11.40 -9.89 10.75
C VAL A 12 10.03 -9.24 10.63
N ASN A 13 9.72 -8.30 11.53
CA ASN A 13 8.62 -7.38 11.33
C ASN A 13 9.00 -6.51 10.12
N CYS A 14 8.52 -6.87 8.93
CA CYS A 14 8.57 -5.99 7.78
C CYS A 14 7.74 -4.75 8.12
N ALA A 15 8.38 -3.70 8.60
CA ALA A 15 7.75 -2.40 8.67
C ALA A 15 7.52 -1.97 7.22
N PHE A 16 6.28 -2.09 6.75
CA PHE A 16 5.89 -1.53 5.47
C PHE A 16 6.13 -0.03 5.52
N GLY A 17 6.86 0.50 4.53
CA GLY A 17 7.16 1.92 4.46
C GLY A 17 5.87 2.71 4.42
N GLN A 18 5.73 3.72 5.28
CA GLN A 18 4.59 4.63 5.22
C GLN A 18 4.69 5.49 3.96
N ILE A 19 3.59 5.59 3.22
CA ILE A 19 3.45 6.58 2.15
C ILE A 19 3.59 7.99 2.76
N ILE A 20 4.61 8.72 2.32
CA ILE A 20 4.92 10.07 2.76
C ILE A 20 3.77 11.01 2.37
N ASN A 21 3.41 11.95 3.25
CA ASN A 21 2.32 12.92 3.06
C ASN A 21 0.93 12.28 2.85
N SER A 22 0.67 11.10 3.41
CA SER A 22 -0.67 10.50 3.41
C SER A 22 -1.26 10.47 4.82
N ASP A 23 -2.55 10.80 4.91
CA ASP A 23 -3.38 10.59 6.11
C ASP A 23 -4.16 9.27 6.03
N TYR A 24 -3.66 8.32 5.25
CA TYR A 24 -4.30 7.02 5.08
C TYR A 24 -4.21 6.18 6.34
N GLU A 25 -5.27 5.43 6.61
CA GLU A 25 -5.27 4.39 7.62
C GLU A 25 -4.18 3.34 7.27
N SER A 26 -3.61 2.71 8.29
CA SER A 26 -2.46 1.83 8.18
C SER A 26 -2.69 0.64 7.24
N ARG A 27 -3.89 0.05 7.21
CA ARG A 27 -4.21 -1.08 6.34
C ARG A 27 -4.32 -0.63 4.88
N LEU A 28 -4.88 0.55 4.60
CA LEU A 28 -4.86 1.14 3.26
C LEU A 28 -3.43 1.45 2.81
N ASN A 29 -2.62 2.05 3.68
CA ASN A 29 -1.21 2.35 3.39
C ASN A 29 -0.42 1.08 3.05
N THR A 30 -0.65 0.01 3.82
CA THR A 30 -0.05 -1.31 3.59
C THR A 30 -0.51 -1.89 2.26
N ALA A 31 -1.83 -1.93 2.00
CA ALA A 31 -2.40 -2.49 0.78
C ALA A 31 -1.88 -1.77 -0.47
N ILE A 32 -1.79 -0.44 -0.45
CA ILE A 32 -1.22 0.36 -1.55
C ILE A 32 0.27 0.05 -1.71
N THR A 33 1.04 0.03 -0.63
CA THR A 33 2.50 -0.19 -0.70
C THR A 33 2.84 -1.59 -1.23
N GLU A 34 2.10 -2.61 -0.80
CA GLU A 34 2.23 -3.98 -1.31
C GLU A 34 1.87 -4.07 -2.79
N ALA A 35 0.75 -3.47 -3.19
CA ALA A 35 0.31 -3.48 -4.59
C ALA A 35 1.31 -2.74 -5.50
N VAL A 36 1.81 -1.58 -5.08
CA VAL A 36 2.84 -0.84 -5.81
C VAL A 36 4.13 -1.66 -5.92
N THR A 37 4.55 -2.32 -4.84
CA THR A 37 5.74 -3.17 -4.86
C THR A 37 5.57 -4.35 -5.82
N SER A 38 4.38 -4.96 -5.84
CA SER A 38 4.05 -6.08 -6.73
C SER A 38 4.03 -5.68 -8.20
N GLU A 39 3.40 -4.54 -8.52
CA GLU A 39 3.16 -4.13 -9.91
C GLU A 39 4.31 -3.33 -10.51
N CYS A 40 5.07 -2.61 -9.67
CA CYS A 40 6.04 -1.63 -10.13
C CYS A 40 7.45 -1.87 -9.58
N ASN A 41 7.68 -2.93 -8.81
CA ASN A 41 8.85 -3.18 -7.98
C ASN A 41 8.98 -2.22 -6.79
N GLN A 42 9.96 -2.50 -5.92
CA GLN A 42 10.21 -1.72 -4.71
C GLN A 42 10.51 -0.24 -5.06
N MET A 43 9.76 0.65 -4.42
CA MET A 43 9.91 2.10 -4.55
C MET A 43 10.60 2.68 -3.32
N ILE A 44 11.43 3.69 -3.54
CA ILE A 44 12.01 4.56 -2.51
C ILE A 44 11.18 5.85 -2.46
N ASP A 45 10.98 6.38 -1.26
CA ASP A 45 10.30 7.66 -1.01
C ASP A 45 8.92 7.77 -1.65
N LEU A 46 8.09 6.73 -1.50
CA LEU A 46 6.73 6.72 -2.00
C LEU A 46 5.93 7.86 -1.34
N THR A 47 5.59 8.89 -2.11
CA THR A 47 5.01 10.15 -1.61
C THR A 47 3.66 10.38 -2.28
N LEU A 48 2.63 10.65 -1.47
CA LEU A 48 1.31 11.04 -1.97
C LEU A 48 1.36 12.46 -2.53
N LEU A 49 1.03 12.59 -3.82
CA LEU A 49 0.92 13.89 -4.50
C LEU A 49 -0.51 14.41 -4.47
N SER A 50 -1.48 13.52 -4.69
CA SER A 50 -2.90 13.86 -4.62
C SER A 50 -3.75 12.61 -4.38
N SER A 51 -4.90 12.80 -3.76
CA SER A 51 -5.90 11.76 -3.57
C SER A 51 -7.27 12.31 -3.90
N LYS A 52 -8.05 11.55 -4.67
CA LYS A 52 -9.49 11.77 -4.82
C LYS A 52 -10.23 10.66 -4.09
N VAL A 53 -11.27 11.02 -3.35
CA VAL A 53 -12.12 10.05 -2.64
C VAL A 53 -13.55 10.24 -3.15
N GLU A 54 -14.19 9.14 -3.51
CA GLU A 54 -15.60 9.09 -3.90
C GLU A 54 -16.34 8.17 -2.94
N GLU A 55 -17.42 8.67 -2.36
CA GLU A 55 -18.29 7.89 -1.47
C GLU A 55 -19.37 7.20 -2.31
N ASP A 56 -19.55 5.90 -2.09
CA ASP A 56 -20.59 5.09 -2.70
C ASP A 56 -21.50 4.55 -1.60
N ASN A 57 -22.70 5.13 -1.50
CA ASN A 57 -23.67 4.75 -0.48
C ASN A 57 -24.49 3.55 -0.97
N ILE A 58 -24.27 2.40 -0.33
CA ILE A 58 -24.88 1.14 -0.78
C ILE A 58 -26.28 0.99 -0.19
N ASP A 59 -26.39 0.78 1.13
CA ASP A 59 -27.67 0.71 1.85
C ASP A 59 -27.47 0.77 3.38
N GLN A 60 -28.48 1.25 4.13
CA GLN A 60 -28.61 1.18 5.60
C GLN A 60 -27.34 1.47 6.44
N GLY A 61 -26.56 2.48 6.04
CA GLY A 61 -25.38 2.92 6.80
C GLY A 61 -24.07 2.25 6.40
N ILE A 62 -24.06 1.44 5.33
CA ILE A 62 -22.84 0.95 4.67
C ILE A 62 -22.44 1.97 3.60
N THR A 63 -21.23 2.51 3.74
CA THR A 63 -20.63 3.44 2.77
C THR A 63 -19.27 2.91 2.34
N ASP A 64 -19.15 2.60 1.06
CA ASP A 64 -17.88 2.24 0.46
C ASP A 64 -17.15 3.52 0.01
N TYR A 65 -15.82 3.49 0.02
CA TYR A 65 -15.00 4.62 -0.43
C TYR A 65 -14.07 4.18 -1.54
N LYS A 66 -14.09 4.89 -2.67
CA LYS A 66 -13.16 4.69 -3.78
C LYS A 66 -12.09 5.76 -3.74
N TYR A 67 -10.83 5.35 -3.70
CA TYR A 67 -9.67 6.21 -3.65
C TYR A 67 -8.93 6.14 -4.98
N THR A 68 -8.65 7.30 -5.57
CA THR A 68 -7.68 7.44 -6.67
C THR A 68 -6.50 8.24 -6.18
N SER A 69 -5.40 7.55 -5.91
CA SER A 69 -4.16 8.12 -5.37
C SER A 69 -3.16 8.32 -6.50
N VAL A 70 -2.54 9.49 -6.56
CA VAL A 70 -1.38 9.75 -7.39
C VAL A 70 -0.17 9.88 -6.48
N LEU A 71 0.80 9.00 -6.65
CA LEU A 71 2.03 8.94 -5.88
C LEU A 71 3.22 9.26 -6.78
N SER A 72 4.31 9.74 -6.18
CA SER A 72 5.64 9.69 -6.76
C SER A 72 6.49 8.66 -6.04
N GLY A 73 7.34 7.95 -6.76
CA GLY A 73 8.34 7.05 -6.18
C GLY A 73 9.63 7.07 -6.97
N LYS A 74 10.72 6.61 -6.37
CA LYS A 74 12.03 6.51 -6.99
C LYS A 74 12.50 5.08 -7.06
N GLN A 75 13.16 4.70 -8.15
CA GLN A 75 13.86 3.42 -8.24
C GLN A 75 15.33 3.65 -8.54
N ILE A 76 16.19 2.83 -7.94
CA ILE A 76 17.63 2.87 -8.24
C ILE A 76 17.85 2.18 -9.57
N TYR A 77 18.33 2.92 -10.56
CA TYR A 77 18.75 2.39 -11.85
C TYR A 77 20.24 1.99 -11.84
N ASP A 78 21.09 2.88 -11.31
CA ASP A 78 22.54 2.69 -11.16
C ASP A 78 23.01 3.49 -9.93
N GLN A 79 24.26 3.30 -9.46
CA GLN A 79 24.79 3.93 -8.25
C GLN A 79 24.53 5.45 -8.23
N ASN A 80 23.63 5.88 -7.35
CA ASN A 80 23.16 7.27 -7.17
C ASN A 80 22.38 7.90 -8.33
N ILE A 81 21.89 7.10 -9.29
CA ILE A 81 20.97 7.54 -10.35
C ILE A 81 19.60 6.91 -10.08
N TYR A 82 18.58 7.77 -10.05
CA TYR A 82 17.22 7.39 -9.73
C TYR A 82 16.29 7.74 -10.89
N ASP A 83 15.48 6.77 -11.30
CA ASP A 83 14.34 7.03 -12.17
C ASP A 83 13.16 7.46 -11.30
N GLU A 84 12.49 8.53 -11.71
CA GLU A 84 11.30 9.01 -11.02
C GLU A 84 10.04 8.46 -11.68
N TYR A 85 9.14 7.92 -10.87
CA TYR A 85 7.89 7.32 -11.32
C TYR A 85 6.69 8.14 -10.86
N ARG A 86 5.71 8.28 -11.74
CA ARG A 86 4.35 8.65 -11.40
C ARG A 86 3.51 7.38 -11.30
N ILE A 87 2.87 7.20 -10.16
CA ILE A 87 2.14 5.98 -9.83
C ILE A 87 0.69 6.36 -9.57
N VAL A 88 -0.25 5.76 -10.30
CA VAL A 88 -1.69 5.94 -10.07
C VAL A 88 -2.25 4.65 -9.49
N VAL A 89 -2.85 4.76 -8.31
CA VAL A 89 -3.43 3.63 -7.58
C VAL A 89 -4.93 3.87 -7.42
N GLU A 90 -5.72 2.90 -7.87
CA GLU A 90 -7.16 2.85 -7.66
C GLU A 90 -7.43 1.80 -6.58
N SER A 91 -8.01 2.22 -5.45
CA SER A 91 -8.32 1.34 -4.33
C SER A 91 -9.70 1.62 -3.76
N GLU A 92 -10.24 0.67 -3.01
CA GLU A 92 -11.57 0.74 -2.43
C GLU A 92 -11.53 0.31 -0.96
N TYR A 93 -12.26 1.01 -0.10
CA TYR A 93 -12.69 0.53 1.21
C TYR A 93 -14.11 -0.02 1.09
N TYR A 94 -14.29 -1.25 1.54
CA TYR A 94 -15.58 -1.91 1.66
C TYR A 94 -16.00 -1.95 3.12
N ASP A 95 -17.13 -1.32 3.46
CA ASP A 95 -17.63 -1.23 4.85
C ASP A 95 -18.45 -2.47 5.25
N GLY A 96 -17.83 -3.64 5.15
CA GLY A 96 -18.47 -4.92 5.45
C GLY A 96 -17.54 -5.88 6.19
N TYR A 97 -18.08 -7.04 6.56
CA TYR A 97 -17.31 -8.10 7.21
C TYR A 97 -16.51 -8.89 6.17
N ASP A 98 -15.19 -8.89 6.29
CA ASP A 98 -14.31 -9.69 5.44
C ASP A 98 -14.13 -11.09 6.04
N HIS A 99 -14.69 -12.09 5.35
CA HIS A 99 -14.60 -13.48 5.77
C HIS A 99 -13.18 -14.07 5.70
N ALA A 100 -12.25 -13.45 4.96
CA ALA A 100 -10.87 -13.93 4.86
C ALA A 100 -10.04 -13.52 6.07
N THR A 101 -10.16 -12.28 6.51
CA THR A 101 -9.41 -11.71 7.65
C THR A 101 -10.17 -11.81 8.97
N GLY A 102 -11.50 -11.91 8.91
CA GLY A 102 -12.38 -11.89 10.09
C GLY A 102 -12.57 -10.49 10.66
N GLU A 103 -12.18 -9.43 9.94
CA GLU A 103 -12.26 -8.04 10.37
C GLU A 103 -13.42 -7.31 9.68
N TYR A 104 -13.90 -6.23 10.31
CA TYR A 104 -14.81 -5.28 9.67
C TYR A 104 -14.02 -4.22 8.91
N GLY A 105 -14.50 -3.88 7.73
CA GLY A 105 -13.81 -2.98 6.82
C GLY A 105 -12.69 -3.69 6.08
N ALA A 106 -12.64 -3.60 4.76
CA ALA A 106 -11.58 -4.20 3.95
C ALA A 106 -11.09 -3.24 2.87
N TYR A 107 -9.78 -3.22 2.65
CA TYR A 107 -9.16 -2.42 1.61
C TYR A 107 -8.73 -3.31 0.45
N TYR A 108 -9.07 -2.89 -0.77
CA TYR A 108 -8.71 -3.59 -1.99
C TYR A 108 -8.06 -2.63 -2.97
N VAL A 109 -6.90 -2.97 -3.50
CA VAL A 109 -6.32 -2.26 -4.65
C VAL A 109 -6.84 -2.91 -5.93
N LYS A 110 -7.51 -2.13 -6.78
CA LYS A 110 -8.08 -2.60 -8.05
C LYS A 110 -7.07 -2.56 -9.19
N ASN A 111 -6.25 -1.52 -9.21
CA ASN A 111 -5.37 -1.23 -10.32
C ASN A 111 -4.22 -0.32 -9.88
N VAL A 112 -3.04 -0.61 -10.41
CA VAL A 112 -1.82 0.20 -10.24
C VAL A 112 -1.25 0.47 -11.63
N LYS A 113 -0.94 1.74 -11.92
CA LYS A 113 -0.26 2.15 -13.15
C LYS A 113 1.00 2.90 -12.79
N CYS A 114 2.12 2.54 -13.40
CA CYS A 114 3.42 3.14 -13.15
C CYS A 114 4.02 3.65 -14.45
N ASP A 115 4.22 4.97 -14.50
CA ASP A 115 4.78 5.68 -15.64
C ASP A 115 6.11 6.31 -15.23
N ILE A 116 7.18 6.01 -15.98
CA ILE A 116 8.48 6.69 -15.82
C ILE A 116 8.30 8.14 -16.24
N LEU A 117 8.69 9.07 -15.38
CA LEU A 117 8.67 10.49 -15.68
C LEU A 117 9.97 10.92 -16.36
N PHE A 118 11.12 10.53 -15.81
CA PHE A 118 12.45 10.94 -16.25
C PHE A 118 13.52 9.91 -15.89
#